data_AF-A0AAE1NTX8-F1
#
_entry.id   AF-A0AAE1NTX8-F1
#
_cell.length_a   1.000
_cell.length_b   1.000
_cell.length_c   1.000
_cell.angle_alpha   90.00
_cell.angle_beta   90.00
_cell.angle_gamma   90.00
#
_symmetry.space_group_name_H-M   'P 1'
#
loop_
_entity.id
_entity.type
_entity.pdbx_description
1 polymer ?
#
loop_
_entity_poly.entity_id
_entity_poly.type
_entity_poly.pdbx_seq_one_letter_code
_entity_poly.pdbx_strand_id
1 'polypeptide(L)'
;MSLCRSLQVWEQTGRPHSLHLEEQRQQGQAGGGQLGGGLRYPHTAIFWVTCQQDVLNQRVDARVDEMIDRGLVDELLDFHASYNTKRLANDILSSPDYTHGIFQSIGFKEFHEYLVLGEEDRQGEQGKKLYQEGVEAMKLATRRYSKKQLRWIKNRFLKPPGRKVPPLYGVDGSEPEHWGERVREPALQVVEALLNDSIPALQPLNPPGTDLDNTEITNDKSRHECHVCDRVIIGAKIWKAHLAGNRHHKMLKRQSRLAAEGTGIGTDKTGQQQNKSNE
;
A
#
# COMPACT_ATOMS: atom_id res chain seq x y z
N MET A 1 6.81 -9.31 3.39
CA MET A 1 7.75 -9.72 4.46
C MET A 1 9.05 -8.97 4.19
N SER A 2 9.52 -8.14 5.11
CA SER A 2 10.75 -7.38 4.91
C SER A 2 11.97 -8.29 5.12
N LEU A 3 13.05 -8.06 4.36
CA LEU A 3 14.31 -8.79 4.48
C LEU A 3 14.85 -8.74 5.91
N CYS A 4 14.84 -7.55 6.53
CA CYS A 4 15.27 -7.35 7.91
C CYS A 4 14.54 -8.26 8.89
N ARG A 5 13.21 -8.40 8.76
CA ARG A 5 12.45 -9.27 9.67
C ARG A 5 12.82 -10.74 9.49
N SER A 6 13.09 -11.18 8.25
CA SER A 6 13.51 -12.57 8.00
C SER A 6 14.90 -12.88 8.55
N LEU A 7 15.84 -11.94 8.44
CA LEU A 7 17.17 -12.08 9.03
C LEU A 7 17.11 -12.11 10.56
N GLN A 8 16.30 -11.22 11.15
CA GLN A 8 16.07 -11.21 12.60
C GLN A 8 15.50 -12.54 13.12
N VAL A 9 14.53 -13.13 12.42
CA VAL A 9 13.98 -14.44 12.79
C VAL A 9 15.06 -15.52 12.73
N TRP A 10 15.92 -15.49 11.72
CA TRP A 10 17.02 -16.44 11.61
C TRP A 10 18.04 -16.28 12.74
N GLU A 11 18.45 -15.05 13.05
CA GLU A 11 19.35 -14.75 14.16
C GLU A 11 18.80 -15.20 15.52
N GLN A 12 17.52 -14.94 15.78
CA GLN A 12 16.89 -15.29 17.06
C GLN A 12 16.59 -16.78 17.22
N THR A 13 16.26 -17.47 16.12
CA THR A 13 15.79 -18.87 16.19
C THR A 13 16.80 -19.89 15.68
N GLY A 14 17.88 -19.45 15.03
CA GLY A 14 18.83 -20.30 14.30
C GLY A 14 18.24 -20.97 13.05
N ARG A 15 16.96 -20.75 12.73
CA ARG A 15 16.22 -21.43 11.67
C ARG A 15 15.74 -20.43 10.61
N PRO A 16 15.87 -20.74 9.31
CA PRO A 16 15.37 -19.86 8.25
C PRO A 16 13.89 -19.54 8.42
N HIS A 17 13.51 -18.28 8.25
CA HIS A 17 12.11 -17.84 8.35
C HIS A 17 11.18 -18.60 7.37
N SER A 18 11.70 -19.02 6.22
CA SER A 18 10.96 -19.84 5.25
C SER A 18 10.48 -21.17 5.82
N LEU A 19 11.26 -21.83 6.70
CA LEU A 19 10.89 -23.08 7.34
C LEU A 19 9.76 -22.89 8.34
N HIS A 20 9.81 -21.85 9.17
CA HIS A 20 8.73 -21.51 10.11
C HIS A 20 7.40 -21.28 9.38
N LEU A 21 7.44 -20.59 8.23
CA LEU A 21 6.24 -20.35 7.42
C LEU A 21 5.73 -21.64 6.76
N GLU A 22 6.62 -22.53 6.36
CA GLU A 22 6.26 -23.85 5.81
C GLU A 22 5.62 -24.71 6.88
N GLU A 23 6.20 -24.76 8.08
CA GLU A 23 5.61 -25.43 9.24
C GLU A 23 4.24 -24.85 9.59
N GLN A 24 4.06 -23.53 9.57
CA GLN A 24 2.73 -22.95 9.79
C GLN A 24 1.71 -23.31 8.71
N ARG A 25 2.16 -23.53 7.47
CA ARG A 25 1.30 -24.04 6.38
C ARG A 25 0.93 -25.50 6.61
N GLN A 26 1.87 -26.33 7.04
CA GLN A 26 1.71 -27.77 7.24
C GLN A 26 1.02 -28.15 8.56
N GLN A 27 1.32 -27.44 9.65
CA GLN A 27 0.79 -27.63 11.01
C GLN A 27 -0.55 -26.92 11.25
N GLY A 28 -1.04 -26.14 10.27
CA GLY A 28 -2.33 -25.49 10.39
C GLY A 28 -3.44 -26.51 10.54
N GLN A 29 -3.97 -26.65 11.76
CA GLN A 29 -5.25 -27.32 12.06
C GLN A 29 -6.24 -27.08 10.91
N ALA A 30 -6.87 -28.15 10.40
CA ALA A 30 -7.83 -28.18 9.28
C ALA A 30 -8.26 -26.78 8.77
N GLY A 31 -7.52 -26.23 7.79
CA GLY A 31 -7.82 -24.92 7.19
C GLY A 31 -6.68 -23.89 7.11
N GLY A 32 -5.43 -24.27 7.42
CA GLY A 32 -4.25 -23.43 7.14
C GLY A 32 -4.03 -23.22 5.64
N GLY A 33 -3.45 -22.08 5.24
CA GLY A 33 -3.21 -21.74 3.83
C GLY A 33 -1.97 -20.89 3.59
N GLN A 34 -1.78 -20.43 2.36
CA GLN A 34 -0.54 -19.73 1.92
C GLN A 34 -0.17 -18.47 2.72
N LEU A 35 -1.15 -17.86 3.41
CA LEU A 35 -1.02 -16.62 4.16
C LEU A 35 -0.95 -16.81 5.70
N GLY A 36 -0.88 -18.07 6.18
CA GLY A 36 -0.73 -18.41 7.60
C GLY A 36 -1.55 -19.62 8.03
N GLY A 37 -1.51 -19.93 9.33
CA GLY A 37 -2.27 -21.02 9.95
C GLY A 37 -3.80 -20.82 9.90
N GLY A 38 -4.53 -21.83 10.38
CA GLY A 38 -5.99 -21.86 10.44
C GLY A 38 -6.59 -20.78 11.35
N LEU A 39 -7.93 -20.71 11.40
CA LEU A 39 -8.63 -19.78 12.29
C LEU A 39 -8.43 -20.18 13.74
N ARG A 40 -8.02 -19.23 14.59
CA ARG A 40 -7.93 -19.44 16.04
C ARG A 40 -9.29 -19.76 16.66
N TYR A 41 -10.35 -19.15 16.15
CA TYR A 41 -11.73 -19.36 16.62
C TYR A 41 -12.60 -19.86 15.46
N PRO A 42 -13.16 -21.08 15.54
CA PRO A 42 -13.95 -21.68 14.46
C PRO A 42 -15.23 -20.90 14.12
N HIS A 43 -15.90 -20.34 15.12
CA HIS A 43 -17.17 -19.61 15.00
C HIS A 43 -16.93 -18.09 14.84
N THR A 44 -16.04 -17.71 13.93
CA THR A 44 -15.81 -16.30 13.60
C THR A 44 -16.63 -15.92 12.38
N ALA A 45 -17.31 -14.78 12.42
CA ALA A 45 -17.91 -14.14 11.25
C ALA A 45 -17.37 -12.72 11.10
N ILE A 46 -17.25 -12.24 9.86
CA ILE A 46 -16.80 -10.87 9.58
C ILE A 46 -17.92 -10.13 8.87
N PHE A 47 -18.29 -8.97 9.39
CA PHE A 47 -19.18 -8.02 8.72
C PHE A 47 -18.34 -6.97 8.01
N TRP A 48 -18.54 -6.83 6.71
CA TRP A 48 -17.92 -5.79 5.92
C TRP A 48 -19.00 -4.79 5.49
N VAL A 49 -18.96 -3.61 6.13
CA VAL A 49 -19.74 -2.46 5.71
C VAL A 49 -19.18 -1.97 4.38
N THR A 50 -19.89 -2.26 3.30
CA THR A 50 -19.53 -1.83 1.96
C THR A 50 -20.05 -0.41 1.72
N CYS A 51 -19.45 0.27 0.75
CA CYS A 51 -19.88 1.59 0.32
C CYS A 51 -19.44 1.77 -1.12
N GLN A 52 -20.29 2.39 -1.95
CA GLN A 52 -19.91 2.78 -3.30
C GLN A 52 -18.68 3.71 -3.26
N GLN A 53 -17.72 3.48 -4.16
CA GLN A 53 -16.42 4.14 -4.07
C GLN A 53 -16.52 5.67 -4.20
N ASP A 54 -17.42 6.18 -5.03
CA ASP A 54 -17.58 7.62 -5.25
C ASP A 54 -18.28 8.29 -4.06
N VAL A 55 -19.30 7.65 -3.51
CA VAL A 55 -19.95 8.06 -2.26
C VAL A 55 -18.94 8.07 -1.10
N LEU A 56 -18.11 7.03 -0.98
CA LEU A 56 -17.06 6.97 0.03
C LEU A 56 -16.03 8.10 -0.15
N ASN A 57 -15.63 8.43 -1.38
CA ASN A 57 -14.68 9.51 -1.63
C ASN A 57 -15.26 10.86 -1.19
N GLN A 58 -16.51 11.16 -1.55
CA GLN A 58 -17.19 12.39 -1.15
C GLN A 58 -17.31 12.50 0.38
N ARG A 59 -17.70 11.41 1.05
CA ARG A 59 -17.80 11.37 2.52
C ARG A 59 -16.45 11.52 3.21
N VAL A 60 -15.40 10.92 2.64
CA VAL A 60 -14.03 11.09 3.15
C VAL A 60 -13.59 12.54 3.08
N ASP A 61 -13.87 13.22 1.96
CA ASP A 61 -13.49 14.62 1.78
C ASP A 61 -14.26 15.52 2.75
N ALA A 62 -15.59 15.37 2.82
CA ALA A 62 -16.43 16.11 3.75
C ALA A 62 -16.06 15.88 5.22
N ARG A 63 -15.67 14.64 5.58
CA ARG A 63 -15.19 14.33 6.93
C ARG A 63 -13.88 15.05 7.24
N VAL A 64 -12.96 15.18 6.28
CA VAL A 64 -11.71 15.93 6.49
C VAL A 64 -12.02 17.39 6.74
N ASP A 65 -12.95 17.98 5.97
CA ASP A 65 -13.40 19.35 6.19
C ASP A 65 -14.02 19.52 7.59
N GLU A 66 -14.91 18.62 8.01
CA GLU A 66 -15.48 18.63 9.37
C GLU A 66 -14.41 18.47 10.47
N MET A 67 -13.40 17.62 10.25
CA MET A 67 -12.30 17.44 11.20
C MET A 67 -11.52 18.75 11.38
N ILE A 68 -11.28 19.46 10.28
CA ILE A 68 -10.61 20.76 10.30
C ILE A 68 -11.45 21.79 11.05
N ASP A 69 -12.75 21.89 10.74
CA ASP A 69 -13.68 22.81 11.41
C ASP A 69 -13.78 22.55 12.91
N ARG A 70 -13.54 21.30 13.33
CA ARG A 70 -13.52 20.87 14.74
C ARG A 70 -12.19 21.09 15.44
N GLY A 71 -11.19 21.69 14.79
CA GLY A 71 -9.91 22.05 15.40
C GLY A 71 -8.78 21.03 15.21
N LEU A 72 -8.85 20.15 14.20
CA LEU A 72 -7.76 19.19 13.91
C LEU A 72 -6.40 19.88 13.81
N VAL A 73 -6.32 21.03 13.16
CA VAL A 73 -5.05 21.73 12.94
C VAL A 73 -4.49 22.28 14.25
N ASP A 74 -5.35 22.73 15.15
CA ASP A 74 -4.96 23.17 16.50
C ASP A 74 -4.41 21.98 17.30
N GLU A 75 -5.08 20.82 17.24
CA GLU A 75 -4.58 19.58 17.86
C GLU A 75 -3.19 19.19 17.34
N LEU A 76 -2.94 19.35 16.03
CA LEU A 76 -1.65 19.06 15.40
C LEU A 76 -0.56 20.04 15.85
N LEU A 77 -0.89 21.33 15.99
CA LEU A 77 0.03 22.37 16.48
C LEU A 77 0.41 22.11 17.94
N ASP A 78 -0.57 21.83 18.79
CA ASP A 78 -0.36 21.50 20.21
C ASP A 78 0.49 20.25 20.39
N PHE A 79 0.20 19.22 19.59
CA PHE A 79 0.99 18.00 19.59
C PHE A 79 2.43 18.27 19.13
N HIS A 80 2.63 19.03 18.05
CA HIS A 80 3.96 19.37 17.54
C HIS A 80 4.79 20.17 18.55
N ALA A 81 4.18 21.17 19.19
CA ALA A 81 4.82 21.97 20.23
C ALA A 81 5.22 21.11 21.43
N SER A 82 4.25 20.37 22.00
CA SER A 82 4.49 19.53 23.18
C SER A 82 5.51 18.41 22.92
N TYR A 83 5.51 17.82 21.72
CA TYR A 83 6.50 16.83 21.32
C TYR A 83 7.89 17.44 21.24
N ASN A 84 8.03 18.62 20.61
CA ASN A 84 9.33 19.29 20.49
C ASN A 84 9.89 19.72 21.85
N THR A 85 9.05 20.24 22.75
CA THR A 85 9.47 20.58 24.13
C THR A 85 10.02 19.35 24.84
N LYS A 86 9.32 18.21 24.78
CA LYS A 86 9.77 16.96 25.41
C LYS A 86 11.03 16.41 24.74
N ARG A 87 11.13 16.51 23.42
CA ARG A 87 12.31 16.04 22.66
C ARG A 87 13.58 16.80 23.08
N LEU A 88 13.47 18.14 23.17
CA LEU A 88 14.57 19.01 23.61
C LEU A 88 14.92 18.77 25.09
N ALA A 89 13.92 18.57 25.95
CA ALA A 89 14.16 18.29 27.37
C ALA A 89 14.86 16.94 27.64
N ASN A 90 14.83 16.01 26.68
CA ASN A 90 15.50 14.71 26.78
C ASN A 90 16.80 14.63 25.95
N ASP A 91 17.37 15.77 25.53
CA ASP A 91 18.59 15.86 24.71
C ASP A 91 18.55 15.08 23.39
N ILE A 92 17.36 14.81 22.85
CA ILE A 92 17.20 14.12 21.57
C ILE A 92 17.36 15.13 20.44
N LEU A 93 18.60 15.33 19.98
CA LEU A 93 18.94 16.29 18.91
C LEU A 93 18.57 15.82 17.49
N SER A 94 18.30 14.52 17.30
CA SER A 94 17.94 13.97 15.99
C SER A 94 16.56 14.46 15.53
N SER A 95 16.42 14.67 14.22
CA SER A 95 15.13 14.97 13.59
C SER A 95 14.10 13.88 13.92
N PRO A 96 12.81 14.23 14.13
CA PRO A 96 11.79 13.24 14.42
C PRO A 96 11.72 12.20 13.30
N ASP A 97 11.71 10.93 13.65
CA ASP A 97 11.50 9.87 12.68
C ASP A 97 10.00 9.72 12.37
N TYR A 98 9.57 10.39 11.30
CA TYR A 98 8.19 10.36 10.82
C TYR A 98 7.76 9.00 10.24
N THR A 99 8.64 8.00 10.22
CA THR A 99 8.33 6.66 9.74
C THR A 99 7.84 5.72 10.84
N HIS A 100 7.71 6.16 12.10
CA HIS A 100 7.31 5.29 13.21
C HIS A 100 6.18 5.88 14.08
N GLY A 101 5.43 4.98 14.71
CA GLY A 101 4.44 5.34 15.73
C GLY A 101 3.32 6.27 15.24
N ILE A 102 2.94 7.22 16.10
CA ILE A 102 1.84 8.17 15.84
C ILE A 102 2.09 9.04 14.60
N PHE A 103 3.35 9.24 14.21
CA PHE A 103 3.72 10.02 13.03
C PHE A 103 3.33 9.36 11.70
N GLN A 104 3.00 8.06 11.69
CA GLN A 104 2.45 7.39 10.50
C GLN A 104 0.97 7.72 10.26
N SER A 105 0.30 8.38 11.21
CA SER A 105 -1.09 8.82 11.04
C SER A 105 -1.25 9.75 9.84
N ILE A 106 -2.40 9.64 9.16
CA ILE A 106 -2.76 10.58 8.09
C ILE A 106 -3.26 11.86 8.76
N GLY A 107 -2.67 12.99 8.40
CA GLY A 107 -2.89 14.30 9.01
C GLY A 107 -1.57 14.93 9.42
N PHE A 108 -0.69 14.21 10.13
CA PHE A 108 0.53 14.84 10.65
C PHE A 108 1.55 15.18 9.55
N LYS A 109 1.94 14.19 8.74
CA LYS A 109 2.95 14.36 7.68
C LYS A 109 2.45 15.28 6.56
N GLU A 110 1.14 15.29 6.30
CA GLU A 110 0.53 16.15 5.30
C GLU A 110 0.60 17.63 5.68
N PHE A 111 0.52 17.95 6.97
CA PHE A 111 0.65 19.31 7.48
C PHE A 111 2.06 19.66 7.96
N HIS A 112 3.05 18.77 7.81
CA HIS A 112 4.37 18.96 8.42
C HIS A 112 5.02 20.31 8.08
N GLU A 113 5.02 20.69 6.81
CA GLU A 113 5.59 21.97 6.36
C GLU A 113 4.87 23.18 6.95
N TYR A 114 3.56 23.08 7.18
CA TYR A 114 2.78 24.11 7.86
C TYR A 114 3.08 24.16 9.37
N LEU A 115 3.22 23.01 10.02
CA LEU A 115 3.44 22.89 11.47
C LEU A 115 4.81 23.39 11.94
N VAL A 116 5.81 23.39 11.05
CA VAL A 116 7.17 23.88 11.36
C VAL A 116 7.34 25.39 11.14
N LEU A 117 6.36 26.06 10.52
CA LEU A 117 6.39 27.52 10.37
C LEU A 117 6.25 28.23 11.72
N GLY A 118 6.87 29.41 11.83
CA GLY A 118 6.60 30.36 12.91
C GLY A 118 5.17 30.89 12.86
N GLU A 119 4.67 31.42 13.98
CA GLU A 119 3.29 31.92 14.07
C GLU A 119 3.00 33.06 13.07
N GLU A 120 3.96 33.97 12.86
CA GLU A 120 3.82 35.08 11.91
C GLU A 120 3.75 34.58 10.46
N ASP A 121 4.63 33.62 10.09
CA ASP A 121 4.67 33.04 8.74
C ASP A 121 3.41 32.25 8.39
N ARG A 122 2.77 31.63 9.40
CA ARG A 122 1.49 30.91 9.21
C ARG A 122 0.35 31.84 8.79
N GLN A 123 0.38 33.10 9.23
CA GLN A 123 -0.64 34.10 8.87
C GLN A 123 -0.40 34.71 7.47
N GLY A 124 0.84 34.60 6.98
CA GLY A 124 1.24 35.04 5.65
C GLY A 124 0.63 34.22 4.51
N GLU A 125 0.88 34.68 3.28
CA GLU A 125 0.40 34.00 2.06
C GLU A 125 0.96 32.58 1.93
N GLN A 126 2.23 32.39 2.28
CA GLN A 126 2.88 31.08 2.27
C GLN A 126 2.26 30.11 3.27
N GLY A 127 1.93 30.57 4.49
CA GLY A 127 1.25 29.76 5.49
C GLY A 127 -0.13 29.29 5.05
N LYS A 128 -0.93 30.19 4.46
CA LYS A 128 -2.24 29.85 3.89
C LYS A 128 -2.14 28.83 2.76
N LYS A 129 -1.12 28.96 1.92
CA LYS A 129 -0.85 28.01 0.83
C LYS A 129 -0.49 26.61 1.38
N LEU A 130 0.46 26.52 2.30
CA LEU A 130 0.88 25.24 2.89
C LEU A 130 -0.25 24.57 3.67
N TYR A 131 -1.09 25.36 4.33
CA TYR A 131 -2.32 24.87 4.96
C TYR A 131 -3.23 24.18 3.93
N GLN A 132 -3.55 24.86 2.83
CA GLN A 132 -4.42 24.30 1.77
C GLN A 132 -3.80 23.05 1.12
N GLU A 133 -2.49 23.05 0.88
CA GLU A 133 -1.77 21.88 0.38
C GLU A 133 -1.85 20.70 1.35
N GLY A 134 -1.74 20.97 2.66
CA GLY A 134 -1.93 19.97 3.71
C GLY A 134 -3.33 19.35 3.73
N VAL A 135 -4.37 20.18 3.60
CA VAL A 135 -5.77 19.72 3.50
C VAL A 135 -5.95 18.79 2.30
N GLU A 136 -5.53 19.21 1.12
CA GLU A 136 -5.68 18.42 -0.10
C GLU A 136 -4.84 17.13 -0.08
N ALA A 137 -3.62 17.20 0.48
CA ALA A 137 -2.79 16.03 0.71
C ALA A 137 -3.46 15.05 1.67
N MET A 138 -4.09 15.52 2.74
CA MET A 138 -4.80 14.69 3.72
C MET A 138 -6.01 13.99 3.10
N LYS A 139 -6.83 14.71 2.33
CA LYS A 139 -7.95 14.14 1.56
C LYS A 139 -7.45 13.04 0.61
N LEU A 140 -6.40 13.34 -0.16
CA LEU A 140 -5.80 12.38 -1.09
C LEU A 140 -5.24 11.13 -0.38
N ALA A 141 -4.51 11.31 0.72
CA ALA A 141 -3.96 10.22 1.51
C ALA A 141 -5.06 9.33 2.09
N THR A 142 -6.15 9.93 2.57
CA THR A 142 -7.31 9.20 3.12
C THR A 142 -8.02 8.39 2.04
N ARG A 143 -8.29 8.97 0.86
CA ARG A 143 -8.85 8.23 -0.29
C ARG A 143 -7.96 7.07 -0.73
N ARG A 144 -6.64 7.27 -0.77
CA ARG A 144 -5.67 6.21 -1.08
C ARG A 144 -5.69 5.10 -0.04
N TYR A 145 -5.82 5.46 1.24
CA TYR A 145 -5.92 4.50 2.33
C TYR A 145 -7.19 3.66 2.23
N SER A 146 -8.35 4.26 1.96
CA SER A 146 -9.61 3.53 1.73
C SER A 146 -9.47 2.53 0.58
N LYS A 147 -8.87 2.93 -0.55
CA LYS A 147 -8.59 2.02 -1.69
C LYS A 147 -7.65 0.86 -1.30
N LYS A 148 -6.65 1.13 -0.46
CA LYS A 148 -5.73 0.11 0.06
C LYS A 148 -6.45 -0.88 0.98
N GLN A 149 -7.33 -0.42 1.85
CA GLN A 149 -8.16 -1.26 2.70
C GLN A 149 -9.07 -2.16 1.86
N LEU A 150 -9.79 -1.61 0.88
CA LEU A 150 -10.64 -2.40 -0.02
C LEU A 150 -9.85 -3.47 -0.77
N ARG A 151 -8.67 -3.13 -1.30
CA ARG A 151 -7.79 -4.09 -1.96
C ARG A 151 -7.35 -5.19 -0.99
N TRP A 152 -7.01 -4.82 0.24
CA TRP A 152 -6.61 -5.77 1.27
C TRP A 152 -7.76 -6.72 1.63
N ILE A 153 -8.98 -6.21 1.87
CA ILE A 153 -10.17 -7.04 2.17
C ILE A 153 -10.42 -8.03 1.04
N LYS A 154 -10.50 -7.55 -0.21
CA LYS A 154 -10.72 -8.41 -1.39
C LYS A 154 -9.65 -9.50 -1.50
N ASN A 155 -8.37 -9.14 -1.43
CA ASN A 155 -7.28 -10.10 -1.57
C ASN A 155 -7.17 -11.06 -0.37
N ARG A 156 -7.57 -10.62 0.83
CA ARG A 156 -7.45 -11.40 2.07
C ARG A 156 -8.59 -12.40 2.24
N PHE A 157 -9.80 -12.03 1.83
CA PHE A 157 -11.02 -12.79 2.15
C PHE A 157 -11.77 -13.32 0.93
N LEU A 158 -11.68 -12.65 -0.24
CA LEU A 158 -12.40 -13.08 -1.45
C LEU A 158 -11.53 -13.85 -2.45
N LYS A 159 -10.20 -13.67 -2.40
CA LYS A 159 -9.27 -14.30 -3.36
C LYS A 159 -8.35 -15.44 -2.85
N PRO A 160 -8.50 -16.06 -1.67
CA PRO A 160 -7.55 -17.10 -1.29
C PRO A 160 -8.00 -18.50 -1.77
N PRO A 161 -7.31 -19.12 -2.75
CA PRO A 161 -7.46 -20.55 -2.99
C PRO A 161 -6.94 -21.33 -1.76
N GLY A 162 -7.69 -22.34 -1.32
CA GLY A 162 -7.23 -23.32 -0.34
C GLY A 162 -7.00 -22.80 1.10
N ARG A 163 -7.62 -21.68 1.51
CA ARG A 163 -7.55 -21.20 2.91
C ARG A 163 -8.95 -21.17 3.53
N LYS A 164 -9.06 -21.67 4.76
CA LYS A 164 -10.24 -21.42 5.60
C LYS A 164 -10.21 -19.99 6.10
N VAL A 165 -10.97 -19.12 5.45
CA VAL A 165 -11.26 -17.75 5.89
C VAL A 165 -12.63 -17.71 6.56
N PRO A 166 -12.88 -16.79 7.51
CA PRO A 166 -14.21 -16.65 8.09
C PRO A 166 -15.20 -16.22 6.99
N PRO A 167 -16.49 -16.59 7.11
CA PRO A 167 -17.53 -16.04 6.25
C PRO A 167 -17.56 -14.52 6.37
N LEU A 168 -17.57 -13.86 5.22
CA LEU A 168 -17.57 -12.40 5.07
C LEU A 168 -18.95 -11.95 4.59
N TYR A 169 -19.73 -11.33 5.46
CA TYR A 169 -21.05 -10.81 5.13
C TYR A 169 -20.94 -9.34 4.71
N GLY A 170 -21.37 -9.04 3.49
CA GLY A 170 -21.42 -7.67 2.98
C GLY A 170 -22.72 -6.98 3.38
N VAL A 171 -22.63 -5.81 3.98
CA VAL A 171 -23.80 -4.97 4.34
C VAL A 171 -23.59 -3.56 3.77
N ASP A 172 -24.55 -3.04 3.02
CA ASP A 172 -24.36 -1.81 2.25
C ASP A 172 -24.63 -0.56 3.09
N GLY A 173 -23.55 0.13 3.46
CA GLY A 173 -23.58 1.39 4.20
C GLY A 173 -23.41 2.63 3.34
N SER A 174 -23.69 2.54 2.02
CA SER A 174 -23.59 3.68 1.10
C SER A 174 -24.50 4.84 1.52
N GLU A 175 -25.69 4.54 2.02
CA GLU A 175 -26.72 5.51 2.41
C GLU A 175 -26.92 5.50 3.94
N PRO A 176 -26.38 6.49 4.67
CA PRO A 176 -26.49 6.53 6.14
C PRO A 176 -27.93 6.60 6.65
N GLU A 177 -28.84 7.21 5.89
CA GLU A 177 -30.26 7.34 6.23
C GLU A 177 -30.95 5.98 6.33
N HIS A 178 -30.51 5.00 5.53
CA HIS A 178 -31.03 3.63 5.51
C HIS A 178 -30.16 2.67 6.34
N TRP A 179 -29.34 3.17 7.27
CA TRP A 179 -28.40 2.35 8.05
C TRP A 179 -29.09 1.23 8.84
N GLY A 180 -30.26 1.51 9.43
CA GLY A 180 -31.05 0.49 10.10
C GLY A 180 -31.28 -0.68 9.13
N GLU A 181 -32.03 -0.42 8.08
CA GLU A 181 -32.59 -1.45 7.21
C GLU A 181 -31.53 -2.17 6.38
N ARG A 182 -30.46 -1.47 5.97
CA ARG A 182 -29.43 -2.01 5.07
C ARG A 182 -28.18 -2.53 5.75
N VAL A 183 -27.93 -2.14 7.00
CA VAL A 183 -26.73 -2.54 7.75
C VAL A 183 -27.08 -3.22 9.05
N ARG A 184 -27.78 -2.52 9.95
CA ARG A 184 -28.06 -3.02 11.30
C ARG A 184 -28.92 -4.28 11.27
N GLU A 185 -30.09 -4.23 10.64
CA GLU A 185 -31.03 -5.36 10.65
C GLU A 185 -30.47 -6.61 9.95
N PRO A 186 -29.88 -6.53 8.73
CA PRO A 186 -29.30 -7.71 8.09
C PRO A 186 -28.13 -8.30 8.88
N ALA A 187 -27.31 -7.46 9.53
CA ALA A 187 -26.22 -7.94 10.37
C ALA A 187 -26.74 -8.68 11.62
N LEU A 188 -27.77 -8.14 12.29
CA LEU A 188 -28.39 -8.79 13.44
C LEU A 188 -29.03 -10.12 13.07
N GLN A 189 -29.75 -10.19 11.95
CA GLN A 189 -30.32 -11.45 11.45
C GLN A 189 -29.26 -12.50 11.18
N VAL A 190 -28.09 -12.12 10.64
CA VAL A 190 -26.96 -13.04 10.48
C VAL A 190 -26.45 -13.51 11.84
N VAL A 191 -26.25 -12.59 12.80
CA VAL A 191 -25.78 -12.95 14.14
C VAL A 191 -26.75 -13.92 14.82
N GLU A 192 -28.05 -13.62 14.82
CA GLU A 192 -29.09 -14.49 15.37
C GLU A 192 -29.10 -15.86 14.70
N ALA A 193 -29.00 -15.90 13.37
CA ALA A 193 -28.97 -17.16 12.64
C ALA A 193 -27.74 -18.00 13.05
N LEU A 194 -26.56 -17.39 13.13
CA LEU A 194 -25.32 -18.04 13.52
C LEU A 194 -25.31 -18.51 14.98
N LEU A 195 -25.94 -17.76 15.90
CA LEU A 195 -26.07 -18.16 17.30
C LEU A 195 -27.03 -19.35 17.49
N ASN A 196 -28.00 -19.51 16.58
CA ASN A 196 -28.97 -20.60 16.59
C ASN A 196 -28.58 -21.77 15.65
N ASP A 197 -27.33 -21.82 15.16
CA ASP A 197 -26.85 -22.83 14.22
C ASP A 197 -27.72 -22.98 12.94
N SER A 198 -28.36 -21.89 12.52
CA SER A 198 -29.24 -21.81 11.35
C SER A 198 -28.58 -21.06 10.19
N ILE A 199 -29.08 -21.27 8.97
CA ILE A 199 -28.51 -20.65 7.76
C ILE A 199 -29.03 -19.22 7.65
N PRO A 200 -28.16 -18.19 7.68
CA PRO A 200 -28.59 -16.81 7.50
C PRO A 200 -29.16 -16.57 6.11
N ALA A 201 -30.19 -15.73 6.00
CA ALA A 201 -30.75 -15.33 4.71
C ALA A 201 -29.72 -14.58 3.85
N LEU A 202 -28.95 -13.68 4.48
CA LEU A 202 -27.82 -13.02 3.84
C LEU A 202 -26.65 -14.00 3.73
N GLN A 203 -26.29 -14.34 2.49
CA GLN A 203 -25.18 -15.24 2.21
C GLN A 203 -23.82 -14.53 2.31
N PRO A 204 -22.76 -15.24 2.75
CA PRO A 204 -21.42 -14.68 2.75
C PRO A 204 -20.91 -14.44 1.32
N LEU A 205 -20.10 -13.41 1.14
CA LEU A 205 -19.46 -13.03 -0.13
C LEU A 205 -18.37 -14.02 -0.59
N ASN A 206 -17.96 -14.92 0.29
CA ASN A 206 -16.96 -15.97 0.07
C ASN A 206 -17.51 -17.34 0.49
N PRO A 207 -18.55 -17.86 -0.17
CA PRO A 207 -19.16 -19.11 0.23
C PRO A 207 -18.17 -20.28 0.11
N PRO A 208 -18.29 -21.32 0.96
CA PRO A 208 -17.41 -22.48 0.91
C PRO A 208 -17.44 -23.13 -0.48
N GLY A 209 -16.27 -23.40 -1.06
CA GLY A 209 -16.16 -24.08 -2.36
C GLY A 209 -16.23 -23.16 -3.59
N THR A 210 -16.40 -21.83 -3.42
CA THR A 210 -16.08 -20.90 -4.51
C THR A 210 -14.56 -20.76 -4.59
N ASP A 211 -13.92 -21.68 -5.28
CA ASP A 211 -12.65 -21.42 -5.94
C ASP A 211 -12.94 -20.41 -7.04
N LEU A 212 -13.09 -19.13 -6.67
CA LEU A 212 -13.06 -18.05 -7.64
C LEU A 212 -11.75 -18.21 -8.40
N ASP A 213 -11.86 -18.45 -9.70
CA ASP A 213 -10.76 -18.75 -10.61
C ASP A 213 -9.60 -17.75 -10.39
N ASN A 214 -8.64 -18.18 -9.58
CA ASN A 214 -7.50 -17.38 -9.14
C ASN A 214 -6.25 -17.78 -9.94
N THR A 215 -6.43 -17.96 -11.24
CA THR A 215 -5.35 -17.98 -12.23
C THR A 215 -4.46 -16.73 -12.16
N GLU A 216 -4.88 -15.66 -11.46
CA GLU A 216 -4.11 -14.43 -11.28
C GLU A 216 -3.18 -14.35 -10.05
N ILE A 217 -3.32 -15.22 -9.05
CA ILE A 217 -2.39 -15.25 -7.89
C ILE A 217 -1.44 -16.44 -8.07
N THR A 218 -0.77 -16.50 -9.22
CA THR A 218 0.48 -17.25 -9.26
C THR A 218 1.46 -16.48 -8.38
N ASN A 219 1.89 -17.10 -7.29
CA ASN A 219 3.02 -16.61 -6.48
C ASN A 219 4.32 -16.84 -7.26
N ASP A 220 4.35 -16.36 -8.50
CA ASP A 220 5.46 -16.47 -9.41
C ASP A 220 6.58 -15.58 -8.88
N LYS A 221 7.56 -16.24 -8.27
CA LYS A 221 8.76 -15.63 -7.71
C LYS A 221 9.93 -15.67 -8.70
N SER A 222 9.67 -15.96 -9.98
CA SER A 222 10.70 -15.91 -11.02
C SER A 222 11.40 -14.57 -10.99
N ARG A 223 12.74 -14.61 -10.99
CA ARG A 223 13.57 -13.42 -10.93
C ARG A 223 14.01 -13.08 -12.35
N HIS A 224 13.62 -11.91 -12.82
CA HIS A 224 14.01 -11.37 -14.12
C HIS A 224 14.87 -10.12 -13.91
N GLU A 225 15.93 -9.98 -14.71
CA GLU A 225 16.78 -8.79 -14.70
C GLU A 225 16.62 -8.04 -16.02
N CYS A 226 16.33 -6.73 -15.95
CA CYS A 226 16.39 -5.86 -17.11
C CYS A 226 17.71 -5.09 -17.09
N HIS A 227 18.66 -5.45 -17.94
CA HIS A 227 19.92 -4.71 -18.09
C HIS A 227 19.73 -3.31 -18.70
N VAL A 228 18.63 -3.07 -19.43
CA VAL A 228 18.32 -1.76 -20.03
C VAL A 228 17.87 -0.73 -18.98
N CYS A 229 17.12 -1.20 -17.98
CA CYS A 229 16.55 -0.35 -16.93
C CYS A 229 17.25 -0.53 -15.58
N ASP A 230 18.29 -1.36 -15.54
CA ASP A 230 19.03 -1.77 -14.34
C ASP A 230 18.13 -2.06 -13.14
N ARG A 231 17.17 -3.00 -13.35
CA ARG A 231 16.21 -3.38 -12.30
C ARG A 231 15.96 -4.88 -12.28
N VAL A 232 15.83 -5.40 -11.05
CA VAL A 232 15.35 -6.74 -10.78
C VAL A 232 13.82 -6.70 -10.66
N ILE A 233 13.15 -7.64 -11.33
CA ILE A 233 11.70 -7.76 -11.37
C ILE A 233 11.34 -9.18 -10.96
N ILE A 234 10.42 -9.30 -10.01
CA ILE A 234 9.94 -10.60 -9.54
C ILE A 234 8.57 -10.86 -10.17
N GLY A 235 8.43 -12.01 -10.84
CA GLY A 235 7.20 -12.49 -11.48
C GLY A 235 7.10 -12.16 -12.96
N ALA A 236 6.75 -13.16 -13.77
CA ALA A 236 6.69 -13.10 -15.22
C ALA A 236 5.61 -12.13 -15.73
N LYS A 237 4.49 -11.98 -15.01
CA LYS A 237 3.44 -11.01 -15.37
C LYS A 237 3.95 -9.57 -15.27
N ILE A 238 4.66 -9.26 -14.18
CA ILE A 238 5.25 -7.94 -13.95
C ILE A 238 6.40 -7.71 -14.93
N TRP A 239 7.18 -8.75 -15.25
CA TRP A 239 8.21 -8.71 -16.28
C TRP A 239 7.65 -8.35 -17.67
N LYS A 240 6.60 -9.04 -18.11
CA LYS A 240 5.92 -8.74 -19.39
C LYS A 240 5.38 -7.30 -19.43
N ALA A 241 4.72 -6.88 -18.35
CA ALA A 241 4.21 -5.50 -18.24
C ALA A 241 5.33 -4.46 -18.24
N HIS A 242 6.50 -4.78 -17.66
CA HIS A 242 7.67 -3.92 -17.69
C HIS A 242 8.21 -3.74 -19.10
N LEU A 243 8.38 -4.84 -19.85
CA LEU A 243 8.90 -4.82 -21.22
C LEU A 243 7.99 -3.99 -22.15
N ALA A 244 6.67 -4.12 -22.01
CA ALA A 244 5.70 -3.32 -22.75
C ALA A 244 5.59 -1.85 -22.27
N GLY A 245 6.26 -1.48 -21.18
CA GLY A 245 6.11 -0.19 -20.53
C GLY A 245 6.84 0.94 -21.26
N ASN A 246 6.21 2.13 -21.30
CA ASN A 246 6.77 3.32 -21.92
C ASN A 246 8.17 3.70 -21.42
N ARG A 247 8.45 3.49 -20.12
CA ARG A 247 9.78 3.74 -19.56
C ARG A 247 10.84 2.82 -20.16
N HIS A 248 10.53 1.54 -20.33
CA HIS A 248 11.45 0.57 -20.93
C HIS A 248 11.74 0.93 -22.38
N HIS A 249 10.69 1.21 -23.17
CA HIS A 249 10.85 1.68 -24.55
C HIS A 249 11.67 2.98 -24.68
N LYS A 250 11.48 3.95 -23.77
CA LYS A 250 12.28 5.19 -23.76
C LYS A 250 13.76 4.92 -23.47
N MET A 251 14.06 4.02 -22.53
CA MET A 251 15.45 3.65 -22.21
C MET A 251 16.14 2.91 -23.36
N LEU A 252 15.42 2.00 -24.04
CA LEU A 252 15.90 1.35 -25.26
C LEU A 252 16.27 2.37 -26.34
N LYS A 253 15.37 3.32 -26.64
CA LYS A 253 15.63 4.38 -27.62
C LYS A 253 16.85 5.23 -27.24
N ARG A 254 17.01 5.55 -25.96
CA ARG A 254 18.19 6.29 -25.46
C ARG A 254 19.49 5.50 -25.66
N GLN A 255 19.49 4.20 -25.36
CA GLN A 255 20.67 3.35 -25.57
C GLN A 255 21.02 3.23 -27.05
N SER A 256 20.04 3.04 -27.94
CA SER A 256 20.29 3.00 -29.39
C SER A 256 20.87 4.31 -29.91
N ARG A 257 20.42 5.47 -29.40
CA ARG A 257 20.98 6.77 -29.77
C ARG A 257 22.44 6.92 -29.32
N LEU A 258 22.73 6.57 -28.06
CA LEU A 258 24.09 6.62 -27.51
C LEU A 258 25.04 5.66 -28.23
N ALA A 259 24.56 4.49 -28.65
CA ALA A 259 25.34 3.52 -29.43
C ALA A 259 25.63 4.02 -30.85
N ALA A 260 24.69 4.73 -31.48
CA ALA A 260 24.87 5.37 -32.78
C ALA A 260 25.84 6.57 -32.72
N GLU A 261 25.85 7.32 -31.61
CA GLU A 261 26.78 8.43 -31.38
C GLU A 261 28.21 7.93 -31.05
N GLY A 262 28.34 6.76 -30.40
CA GLY A 262 29.63 6.17 -30.03
C GLY A 262 30.36 5.40 -31.14
N THR A 263 29.71 5.10 -32.27
CA THR A 263 30.30 4.37 -33.41
C THR A 263 30.87 5.29 -34.51
N GLY A 264 30.88 6.62 -34.29
CA GLY A 264 31.30 7.62 -35.28
C GLY A 264 32.77 8.06 -35.26
N ILE A 265 33.66 7.46 -34.44
CA ILE A 265 35.09 7.80 -34.45
C ILE A 265 35.91 6.54 -34.72
N GLY A 266 36.27 6.34 -35.99
CA GLY A 266 37.28 5.35 -36.36
C GLY A 266 37.10 4.78 -37.74
N THR A 267 37.29 5.58 -38.79
CA THR A 267 37.97 5.17 -40.04
C THR A 267 38.18 6.39 -40.94
N ASP A 268 39.42 6.86 -41.09
CA ASP A 268 39.92 7.39 -42.37
C ASP A 268 41.45 7.26 -42.37
N LYS A 269 41.97 6.22 -43.02
CA LYS A 269 42.57 6.24 -44.37
C LYS A 269 43.83 7.10 -44.47
N THR A 270 44.98 6.46 -44.28
CA THR A 270 46.27 6.91 -44.84
C THR A 270 46.77 5.86 -45.83
N GLY A 271 46.35 6.01 -47.09
CA GLY A 271 46.92 5.36 -48.26
C GLY A 271 47.74 6.37 -49.05
N GLN A 272 49.06 6.23 -48.96
CA GLN A 272 50.11 6.54 -49.94
C GLN A 272 49.80 7.53 -51.08
N GLN A 273 50.64 8.58 -51.18
CA GLN A 273 51.37 8.84 -52.41
C GLN A 273 52.67 9.64 -52.17
N GLN A 274 53.75 9.09 -52.72
CA GLN A 274 55.09 9.65 -52.82
C GLN A 274 55.14 10.67 -53.98
N ASN A 275 55.89 11.76 -53.80
CA ASN A 275 56.87 12.33 -54.77
C ASN A 275 57.43 13.64 -54.18
N LYS A 276 58.71 13.67 -53.80
CA LYS A 276 59.88 14.15 -54.58
C LYS A 276 60.01 15.67 -54.68
N SER A 277 60.99 16.17 -53.91
CA SER A 277 62.09 17.06 -54.34
C SER A 277 61.88 18.57 -54.54
N ASN A 278 62.97 19.30 -54.20
CA ASN A 278 63.30 20.72 -54.36
C ASN A 278 62.74 21.64 -53.26
N GLU A 279 63.51 22.43 -52.53
CA GLU A 279 64.92 22.89 -52.55
C GLU A 279 65.41 23.07 -51.11
#